data_AF-A0A967HBT4-F1
#
_entry.id   AF-A0A967HBT4-F1
#
_cell.length_a   1.000
_cell.length_b   1.000
_cell.length_c   1.000
_cell.angle_alpha   90.00
_cell.angle_beta   90.00
_cell.angle_gamma   90.00
#
_symmetry.space_group_name_H-M   'P 1'
#
loop_
_entity.id
_entity.type
_entity.pdbx_description
1 polymer ?
#
loop_
_entity_poly.entity_id
_entity_poly.type
_entity_poly.pdbx_seq_one_letter_code
_entity_poly.pdbx_strand_id
1 'polypeptide(L)'
;NRDWLPLVHPESRGRVAVYHRWRPQVLTDFHEMGSERTYFFMPGVPARTNPFTPALNQELTGEIATYHARLLDGIGSLYYTAEGYDDFYYGKGSSFPDVQGTVGILFEQASSRALERETQNGVLTYPFTIRNQFLGSLSTLEAVVDMRLRLLRYQRDHYADAGDWARSHPVKGYVVSLEEGRTRAQMLAALLQAHRIRVHALGRDLEVEGRRFRAGEAYVVPVAQAQARFIASVMEPMTEFRDSIFYDVSTWTLPLAYGVHYAELSRDPGGALGPVLPPVEPDGGELLGGTASYAYLLPWDRYFAPRALRRLQDAGVRARLMTEPIAARVAGAPLELGRGTVIIPVAQPGVDPDAIHAAIREAVERDHVRVYATDTGLTPGGHDLGSPSAAVLEPPRIALLTGDGASSYGAGATWHT
;
A
#
# COMPACT_ATOMS: atom_id res chain seq x y z
N ASN A 1 5.06 11.66 -4.27
CA ASN A 1 5.99 10.75 -4.96
C ASN A 1 6.29 9.43 -4.21
N ARG A 2 5.44 8.96 -3.27
CA ARG A 2 5.65 7.67 -2.56
C ARG A 2 4.54 6.65 -2.85
N ASP A 3 3.51 7.10 -3.56
CA ASP A 3 2.25 6.39 -3.75
C ASP A 3 2.20 5.62 -5.09
N TRP A 4 3.35 5.37 -5.73
CA TRP A 4 3.41 4.49 -6.90
C TRP A 4 3.20 3.02 -6.52
N LEU A 5 3.64 2.65 -5.31
CA LEU A 5 3.48 1.30 -4.79
C LEU A 5 2.11 1.10 -4.10
N PRO A 6 1.72 1.89 -3.07
CA PRO A 6 0.51 1.61 -2.30
C PRO A 6 -0.81 2.03 -2.94
N LEU A 7 -0.79 2.90 -3.96
CA LEU A 7 -1.97 3.31 -4.75
C LEU A 7 -3.16 3.80 -3.88
N VAL A 8 -2.87 4.53 -2.82
CA VAL A 8 -3.86 5.07 -1.88
C VAL A 8 -4.72 6.11 -2.59
N HIS A 9 -4.09 7.02 -3.33
CA HIS A 9 -4.77 8.14 -3.95
C HIS A 9 -5.36 7.80 -5.33
N PRO A 10 -6.53 8.35 -5.69
CA PRO A 10 -7.16 8.11 -6.99
C PRO A 10 -6.26 8.54 -8.16
N GLU A 11 -5.48 9.60 -8.01
CA GLU A 11 -4.52 10.06 -9.01
C GLU A 11 -3.42 9.02 -9.26
N SER A 12 -2.92 8.38 -8.21
CA SER A 12 -1.90 7.34 -8.33
C SER A 12 -2.46 6.07 -8.98
N ARG A 13 -3.70 5.69 -8.64
CA ARG A 13 -4.40 4.58 -9.31
C ARG A 13 -4.54 4.85 -10.82
N GLY A 14 -4.95 6.06 -11.18
CA GLY A 14 -5.02 6.51 -12.58
C GLY A 14 -3.66 6.48 -13.27
N ARG A 15 -2.63 7.06 -12.63
CA ARG A 15 -1.25 7.10 -13.15
C ARG A 15 -0.71 5.70 -13.43
N VAL A 16 -0.82 4.78 -12.47
CA VAL A 16 -0.31 3.41 -12.63
C VAL A 16 -1.14 2.60 -13.64
N ALA A 17 -2.45 2.84 -13.74
CA ALA A 17 -3.26 2.24 -14.79
C ALA A 17 -2.80 2.68 -16.20
N VAL A 18 -2.50 3.96 -16.39
CA VAL A 18 -1.93 4.49 -17.65
C VAL A 18 -0.55 3.89 -17.91
N TYR A 19 0.31 3.86 -16.89
CA TYR A 19 1.65 3.27 -16.97
C TYR A 19 1.58 1.80 -17.44
N HIS A 20 0.73 0.96 -16.84
CA HIS A 20 0.58 -0.43 -17.24
C HIS A 20 -0.05 -0.62 -18.62
N ARG A 21 -0.87 0.32 -19.08
CA ARG A 21 -1.44 0.31 -20.44
C ARG A 21 -0.39 0.68 -21.48
N TRP A 22 0.43 1.69 -21.21
CA TRP A 22 1.39 2.22 -22.17
C TRP A 22 2.74 1.48 -22.17
N ARG A 23 3.25 1.12 -20.97
CA ARG A 23 4.56 0.53 -20.72
C ARG A 23 5.70 1.27 -21.44
N PRO A 24 6.01 2.51 -21.04
CA PRO A 24 7.07 3.29 -21.67
C PRO A 24 8.45 2.62 -21.49
N GLN A 25 9.41 2.90 -22.37
CA GLN A 25 10.80 2.47 -22.18
C GLN A 25 11.57 3.38 -21.23
N VAL A 26 11.19 4.65 -21.15
CA VAL A 26 11.75 5.66 -20.24
C VAL A 26 10.61 6.45 -19.60
N LEU A 27 10.71 6.72 -18.30
CA LEU A 27 9.80 7.57 -17.56
C LEU A 27 10.59 8.66 -16.83
N THR A 28 10.18 9.92 -17.02
CA THR A 28 10.79 11.08 -16.37
C THR A 28 9.90 11.59 -15.24
N ASP A 29 10.47 11.81 -14.07
CA ASP A 29 9.82 12.31 -12.86
C ASP A 29 10.43 13.66 -12.48
N PHE A 30 9.75 14.74 -12.88
CA PHE A 30 10.26 16.10 -12.75
C PHE A 30 9.88 16.73 -11.41
N HIS A 31 10.89 17.03 -10.60
CA HIS A 31 10.78 17.58 -9.26
C HIS A 31 11.58 18.88 -9.08
N GLU A 32 11.28 19.58 -7.99
CA GLU A 32 12.07 20.69 -7.51
C GLU A 32 12.54 20.43 -6.06
N MET A 33 13.74 20.92 -5.76
CA MET A 33 14.40 20.83 -4.46
C MET A 33 14.75 22.21 -3.90
N GLY A 34 15.47 22.23 -2.76
CA GLY A 34 15.84 23.48 -2.09
C GLY A 34 16.60 24.45 -2.99
N SER A 35 16.37 25.76 -2.80
CA SER A 35 16.92 26.84 -3.63
C SER A 35 18.46 26.91 -3.64
N GLU A 36 19.12 26.40 -2.59
CA GLU A 36 20.59 26.39 -2.48
C GLU A 36 21.26 25.22 -3.20
N ARG A 37 20.48 24.39 -3.91
CA ARG A 37 20.97 23.28 -4.72
C ARG A 37 21.23 23.74 -6.15
N THR A 38 21.68 22.81 -7.00
CA THR A 38 21.84 23.02 -8.45
C THR A 38 20.80 22.21 -9.22
N TYR A 39 21.19 21.36 -10.18
CA TYR A 39 20.29 20.49 -10.92
C TYR A 39 20.74 19.03 -10.80
N PHE A 40 19.86 18.14 -10.35
CA PHE A 40 20.15 16.72 -10.27
C PHE A 40 19.38 15.94 -11.33
N PHE A 41 20.03 14.93 -11.88
CA PHE A 41 19.39 13.88 -12.66
C PHE A 41 19.99 12.53 -12.31
N MET A 42 19.21 11.47 -12.51
CA MET A 42 19.66 10.09 -12.30
C MET A 42 20.85 9.73 -13.22
N PRO A 43 21.72 8.78 -12.83
CA PRO A 43 21.57 7.81 -11.74
C PRO A 43 21.70 8.38 -10.32
N GLY A 44 21.09 7.70 -9.35
CA GLY A 44 21.28 7.95 -7.91
C GLY A 44 22.54 7.28 -7.38
N VAL A 45 22.71 7.21 -6.05
CA VAL A 45 23.83 6.53 -5.40
C VAL A 45 23.84 5.03 -5.80
N PRO A 46 24.85 4.53 -6.53
CA PRO A 46 24.83 3.17 -7.07
C PRO A 46 24.78 2.06 -6.01
N ALA A 47 25.29 2.32 -4.81
CA ALA A 47 25.25 1.38 -3.70
C ALA A 47 23.85 1.25 -3.05
N ARG A 48 22.91 2.14 -3.42
CA ARG A 48 21.55 2.23 -2.87
C ARG A 48 20.49 1.95 -3.93
N THR A 49 20.83 1.16 -4.95
CA THR A 49 19.87 0.61 -5.91
C THR A 49 19.29 -0.68 -5.34
N ASN A 50 17.99 -0.90 -5.53
CA ASN A 50 17.34 -2.15 -5.14
C ASN A 50 18.03 -3.37 -5.82
N PRO A 51 18.31 -4.47 -5.09
CA PRO A 51 19.02 -5.62 -5.66
C PRO A 51 18.23 -6.36 -6.76
N PHE A 52 16.92 -6.15 -6.85
CA PHE A 52 16.10 -6.72 -7.92
C PHE A 52 16.09 -5.85 -9.19
N THR A 53 16.66 -4.65 -9.17
CA THR A 53 16.89 -3.85 -10.38
C THR A 53 18.06 -4.47 -11.17
N PRO A 54 17.87 -4.85 -12.45
CA PRO A 54 18.97 -5.35 -13.27
C PRO A 54 20.09 -4.31 -13.42
N ALA A 55 21.36 -4.72 -13.35
CA ALA A 55 22.50 -3.81 -13.52
C ALA A 55 22.43 -2.99 -14.83
N LEU A 56 21.99 -3.62 -15.93
CA LEU A 56 21.78 -2.97 -17.22
C LEU A 56 20.83 -1.76 -17.16
N ASN A 57 19.88 -1.73 -16.22
CA ASN A 57 19.03 -0.57 -16.01
C ASN A 57 19.88 0.67 -15.68
N GLN A 58 20.76 0.54 -14.68
CA GLN A 58 21.61 1.63 -14.20
C GLN A 58 22.67 2.02 -15.25
N GLU A 59 23.15 1.06 -16.04
CA GLU A 59 24.03 1.34 -17.20
C GLU A 59 23.30 2.21 -18.24
N LEU A 60 22.06 1.88 -18.58
CA LEU A 60 21.25 2.67 -19.52
C LEU A 60 20.96 4.07 -18.95
N THR A 61 20.64 4.17 -17.66
CA THR A 61 20.44 5.46 -16.96
C THR A 61 21.69 6.32 -17.03
N GLY A 62 22.87 5.74 -16.74
CA GLY A 62 24.15 6.44 -16.83
C GLY A 62 24.51 6.91 -18.25
N GLU A 63 24.13 6.15 -19.27
CA GLU A 63 24.33 6.55 -20.66
C GLU A 63 23.40 7.69 -21.07
N ILE A 64 22.11 7.64 -20.69
CA ILE A 64 21.16 8.74 -20.89
C ILE A 64 21.65 10.02 -20.19
N ALA A 65 22.23 9.89 -18.99
CA ALA A 65 22.80 10.99 -18.24
C ALA A 65 23.87 11.79 -19.03
N THR A 66 24.60 11.16 -19.96
CA THR A 66 25.58 11.85 -20.82
C THR A 66 24.93 12.82 -21.80
N TYR A 67 23.69 12.57 -22.23
CA TYR A 67 22.92 13.49 -23.07
C TYR A 67 22.47 14.71 -22.26
N HIS A 68 22.04 14.51 -21.02
CA HIS A 68 21.69 15.59 -20.09
C HIS A 68 22.89 16.49 -19.84
N ALA A 69 24.03 15.89 -19.47
CA ALA A 69 25.29 16.58 -19.25
C ALA A 69 25.68 17.46 -20.44
N ARG A 70 25.70 16.91 -21.66
CA ARG A 70 26.08 17.65 -22.87
C ARG A 70 25.22 18.90 -23.11
N LEU A 71 23.88 18.82 -22.93
CA LEU A 71 23.02 19.99 -23.13
C LEU A 71 23.20 21.04 -22.03
N LEU A 72 23.37 20.61 -20.78
CA LEU A 72 23.55 21.50 -19.64
C LEU A 72 24.94 22.17 -19.63
N ASP A 73 25.98 21.44 -20.03
CA ASP A 73 27.32 21.98 -20.27
C ASP A 73 27.26 23.12 -21.31
N GLY A 74 26.50 22.92 -22.39
CA GLY A 74 26.33 23.89 -23.46
C GLY A 74 25.70 25.21 -23.03
N ILE A 75 25.01 25.24 -21.88
CA ILE A 75 24.39 26.45 -21.31
C ILE A 75 24.99 26.88 -19.96
N GLY A 76 26.03 26.19 -19.49
CA GLY A 76 26.70 26.47 -18.22
C GLY A 76 25.85 26.24 -16.98
N SER A 77 24.82 25.38 -17.03
CA SER A 77 24.04 25.01 -15.85
C SER A 77 24.83 24.02 -15.00
N LEU A 78 25.04 24.33 -13.71
CA LEU A 78 25.64 23.38 -12.77
C LEU A 78 24.69 22.21 -12.50
N TYR A 79 25.22 20.99 -12.47
CA TYR A 79 24.46 19.79 -12.16
C TYR A 79 25.29 18.76 -11.41
N TYR A 80 24.62 17.71 -10.92
CA TYR A 80 25.24 16.55 -10.30
C TYR A 80 24.40 15.28 -10.51
N THR A 81 25.03 14.12 -10.36
CA THR A 81 24.44 12.80 -10.52
C THR A 81 25.24 11.81 -9.65
N ALA A 82 24.69 10.61 -9.42
CA ALA A 82 25.31 9.50 -8.67
C ALA A 82 25.49 9.75 -7.16
N GLU A 83 24.82 10.77 -6.62
CA GLU A 83 24.89 11.15 -5.21
C GLU A 83 23.54 11.62 -4.65
N GLY A 84 23.41 11.63 -3.33
CA GLY A 84 22.26 12.16 -2.59
C GLY A 84 20.99 11.28 -2.59
N TYR A 85 20.51 10.91 -3.77
CA TYR A 85 19.25 10.17 -3.97
C TYR A 85 19.48 8.67 -4.17
N ASP A 86 18.45 7.86 -3.90
CA ASP A 86 18.48 6.39 -4.06
C ASP A 86 17.29 5.84 -4.85
N ASP A 87 17.48 4.66 -5.43
CA ASP A 87 16.45 3.83 -6.10
C ASP A 87 16.23 2.51 -5.33
N PHE A 88 16.33 2.57 -4.00
CA PHE A 88 16.16 1.39 -3.17
C PHE A 88 14.67 1.01 -3.01
N TYR A 89 13.82 2.01 -2.74
CA TYR A 89 12.38 1.83 -2.57
C TYR A 89 11.62 2.08 -3.89
N TYR A 90 10.82 1.10 -4.34
CA TYR A 90 10.01 1.19 -5.58
C TYR A 90 8.69 1.97 -5.46
N GLY A 91 8.49 2.81 -4.45
CA GLY A 91 7.31 3.67 -4.36
C GLY A 91 7.45 5.02 -5.06
N LYS A 92 8.58 5.30 -5.70
CA LYS A 92 8.90 6.58 -6.36
C LYS A 92 8.75 6.48 -7.88
N GLY A 93 8.52 7.62 -8.54
CA GLY A 93 8.45 7.68 -10.00
C GLY A 93 9.77 7.37 -10.69
N SER A 94 10.89 7.53 -9.99
CA SER A 94 12.22 7.20 -10.50
C SER A 94 12.57 5.71 -10.41
N SER A 95 11.99 4.98 -9.46
CA SER A 95 12.39 3.60 -9.17
C SER A 95 11.30 2.57 -9.48
N PHE A 96 10.01 2.91 -9.34
CA PHE A 96 8.92 2.03 -9.76
C PHE A 96 9.03 1.58 -11.23
N PRO A 97 9.47 2.42 -12.18
CA PRO A 97 9.66 1.96 -13.56
C PRO A 97 10.77 0.90 -13.70
N ASP A 98 11.82 0.97 -12.90
CA ASP A 98 12.99 0.09 -13.01
C ASP A 98 12.65 -1.38 -12.77
N VAL A 99 11.80 -1.66 -11.78
CA VAL A 99 11.31 -3.02 -11.51
C VAL A 99 10.29 -3.52 -12.53
N GLN A 100 9.86 -2.65 -13.46
CA GLN A 100 8.89 -2.90 -14.51
C GLN A 100 9.54 -2.99 -15.90
N GLY A 101 10.89 -3.02 -15.99
CA GLY A 101 11.61 -3.10 -17.27
C GLY A 101 11.64 -1.77 -18.04
N THR A 102 11.53 -0.66 -17.33
CA THR A 102 11.57 0.71 -17.85
C THR A 102 12.73 1.44 -17.17
N VAL A 103 13.32 2.46 -17.79
CA VAL A 103 14.29 3.32 -17.11
C VAL A 103 13.56 4.51 -16.48
N GLY A 104 13.58 4.62 -15.15
CA GLY A 104 13.07 5.79 -14.44
C GLY A 104 14.14 6.86 -14.23
N ILE A 105 13.78 8.13 -14.39
CA ILE A 105 14.70 9.27 -14.23
C ILE A 105 14.06 10.32 -13.35
N LEU A 106 14.59 10.51 -12.15
CA LEU A 106 14.33 11.69 -11.33
C LEU A 106 15.11 12.87 -11.87
N PHE A 107 14.44 14.02 -11.98
CA PHE A 107 15.08 15.33 -12.12
C PHE A 107 14.73 16.18 -10.91
N GLU A 108 15.72 16.83 -10.31
CA GLU A 108 15.52 17.71 -9.16
C GLU A 108 16.13 19.08 -9.46
N GLN A 109 15.27 20.08 -9.64
CA GLN A 109 15.67 21.45 -9.95
C GLN A 109 15.68 22.33 -8.70
N ALA A 110 16.75 23.08 -8.47
CA ALA A 110 16.74 24.13 -7.47
C ALA A 110 15.54 25.06 -7.67
N SER A 111 14.68 25.14 -6.66
CA SER A 111 13.44 25.91 -6.74
C SER A 111 13.68 27.38 -6.45
N SER A 112 13.20 28.27 -7.29
CA SER A 112 13.14 29.70 -6.96
C SER A 112 12.07 29.97 -5.90
N ARG A 113 11.00 29.14 -5.82
CA ARG A 113 9.78 29.33 -5.00
C ARG A 113 9.07 30.68 -5.17
N ALA A 114 9.53 31.49 -6.12
CA ALA A 114 9.14 32.86 -6.41
C ALA A 114 9.62 33.20 -7.83
N LEU A 115 9.29 34.39 -8.33
CA LEU A 115 9.80 34.86 -9.62
C LEU A 115 11.33 35.01 -9.61
N GLU A 116 11.88 35.48 -8.50
CA GLU A 116 13.32 35.63 -8.26
C GLU A 116 13.64 35.30 -6.80
N ARG A 117 14.84 34.76 -6.58
CA ARG A 117 15.33 34.44 -5.25
C ARG A 117 16.85 34.58 -5.20
N GLU A 118 17.35 35.31 -4.20
CA GLU A 118 18.77 35.30 -3.87
C GLU A 118 19.16 33.95 -3.28
N THR A 119 20.25 33.38 -3.79
CA THR A 119 20.85 32.12 -3.31
C THR A 119 22.35 32.32 -3.13
N GLN A 120 23.04 31.35 -2.54
CA GLN A 120 24.50 31.38 -2.47
C GLN A 120 25.18 31.38 -3.86
N ASN A 121 24.46 30.94 -4.90
CA ASN A 121 24.93 30.90 -6.28
C ASN A 121 24.49 32.13 -7.10
N GLY A 122 23.95 33.16 -6.44
CA GLY A 122 23.38 34.36 -7.07
C GLY A 122 21.87 34.29 -7.27
N VAL A 123 21.35 35.17 -8.13
CA VAL A 123 19.90 35.32 -8.36
C VAL A 123 19.37 34.13 -9.18
N LEU A 124 18.53 33.32 -8.54
CA LEU A 124 17.79 32.22 -9.17
C LEU A 124 16.42 32.73 -9.62
N THR A 125 16.13 32.64 -10.92
CA THR A 125 14.86 33.11 -11.49
C THR A 125 13.95 31.93 -11.88
N TYR A 126 12.64 32.14 -11.85
CA TYR A 126 11.69 31.12 -12.30
C TYR A 126 11.90 30.67 -13.77
N PRO A 127 12.23 31.57 -14.72
CA PRO A 127 12.65 31.15 -16.06
C PRO A 127 13.87 30.21 -16.09
N PHE A 128 14.84 30.40 -15.18
CA PHE A 128 15.98 29.49 -15.07
C PHE A 128 15.54 28.07 -14.65
N THR A 129 14.62 27.96 -13.70
CA THR A 129 14.14 26.64 -13.23
C THR A 129 13.39 25.89 -14.32
N ILE A 130 12.62 26.60 -15.15
CA ILE A 130 11.95 26.04 -16.33
C ILE A 130 12.96 25.59 -17.38
N ARG A 131 13.98 26.41 -17.68
CA ARG A 131 14.97 26.16 -18.74
C ARG A 131 15.64 24.79 -18.58
N ASN A 132 16.09 24.46 -17.37
CA ASN A 132 16.81 23.20 -17.13
C ASN A 132 15.88 21.99 -17.28
N GLN A 133 14.65 22.06 -16.75
CA GLN A 133 13.67 20.98 -16.91
C GLN A 133 13.30 20.74 -18.38
N PHE A 134 13.17 21.83 -19.14
CA PHE A 134 12.91 21.74 -20.57
C PHE A 134 14.06 21.08 -21.32
N LEU A 135 15.32 21.46 -21.04
CA LEU A 135 16.49 20.83 -21.65
C LEU A 135 16.67 19.37 -21.21
N GLY A 136 16.35 19.03 -19.96
CA GLY A 136 16.29 17.65 -19.48
C GLY A 136 15.31 16.82 -20.33
N SER A 137 14.11 17.36 -20.58
CA SER A 137 13.11 16.71 -21.44
C SER A 137 13.63 16.48 -22.87
N LEU A 138 14.24 17.49 -23.49
CA LEU A 138 14.77 17.38 -24.85
C LEU A 138 15.92 16.38 -24.96
N SER A 139 16.85 16.38 -24.01
CA SER A 139 17.94 15.41 -23.98
C SER A 139 17.46 13.99 -23.71
N THR A 140 16.41 13.79 -22.91
CA THR A 140 15.77 12.47 -22.77
C THR A 140 15.23 12.00 -24.13
N LEU A 141 14.55 12.86 -24.88
CA LEU A 141 14.00 12.50 -26.19
C LEU A 141 15.11 12.12 -27.18
N GLU A 142 16.20 12.89 -27.22
CA GLU A 142 17.36 12.59 -28.06
C GLU A 142 17.99 11.24 -27.69
N ALA A 143 18.23 11.00 -26.40
CA ALA A 143 18.77 9.74 -25.91
C ALA A 143 17.87 8.55 -26.26
N VAL A 144 16.55 8.68 -26.10
CA VAL A 144 15.59 7.62 -26.43
C VAL A 144 15.60 7.27 -27.92
N VAL A 145 15.73 8.26 -28.80
CA VAL A 145 15.81 8.05 -30.26
C VAL A 145 17.09 7.32 -30.65
N ASP A 146 18.22 7.77 -30.12
CA ASP A 146 19.55 7.23 -30.44
C ASP A 146 19.73 5.83 -29.84
N MET A 147 19.24 5.62 -28.62
CA MET A 147 19.34 4.35 -27.89
C MET A 147 18.15 3.40 -28.13
N ARG A 148 17.24 3.70 -29.08
CA ARG A 148 15.94 3.01 -29.24
C ARG A 148 16.03 1.48 -29.21
N LEU A 149 17.00 0.90 -29.91
CA LEU A 149 17.11 -0.55 -30.04
C LEU A 149 17.55 -1.20 -28.73
N ARG A 150 18.37 -0.53 -27.94
CA ARG A 150 18.82 -1.03 -26.65
C ARG A 150 17.71 -0.95 -25.62
N LEU A 151 17.00 0.17 -25.56
CA LEU A 151 15.84 0.36 -24.67
C LEU A 151 14.71 -0.65 -24.96
N LEU A 152 14.38 -0.86 -26.24
CA LEU A 152 13.38 -1.85 -26.64
C LEU A 152 13.79 -3.28 -26.31
N ARG A 153 15.06 -3.65 -26.52
CA ARG A 153 15.58 -4.97 -26.15
C ARG A 153 15.56 -5.17 -24.64
N TYR A 154 16.03 -4.19 -23.87
CA TYR A 154 16.00 -4.23 -22.41
C TYR A 154 14.59 -4.50 -21.87
N GLN A 155 13.59 -3.74 -22.34
CA GLN A 155 12.21 -3.94 -21.91
C GLN A 155 11.67 -5.32 -22.33
N ARG A 156 11.90 -5.75 -23.58
CA ARG A 156 11.49 -7.08 -24.06
C ARG A 156 12.09 -8.20 -23.21
N ASP A 157 13.40 -8.15 -23.01
CA ASP A 157 14.17 -9.21 -22.33
C ASP A 157 13.81 -9.27 -20.84
N HIS A 158 13.52 -8.12 -20.20
CA HIS A 158 13.01 -8.07 -18.83
C HIS A 158 11.79 -9.01 -18.63
N TYR A 159 10.82 -8.96 -19.55
CA TYR A 159 9.60 -9.78 -19.49
C TYR A 159 9.83 -11.20 -20.01
N ALA A 160 10.63 -11.38 -21.06
CA ALA A 160 10.96 -12.71 -21.59
C ALA A 160 11.68 -13.58 -20.54
N ASP A 161 12.59 -12.97 -19.79
CA ASP A 161 13.41 -13.65 -18.79
C ASP A 161 12.72 -13.75 -17.42
N ALA A 162 11.52 -13.19 -17.25
CA ALA A 162 10.83 -13.18 -15.96
C ALA A 162 10.56 -14.60 -15.43
N GLY A 163 10.23 -15.54 -16.33
CA GLY A 163 10.04 -16.94 -15.98
C GLY A 163 11.35 -17.61 -15.53
N ASP A 164 12.47 -17.28 -16.16
CA ASP A 164 13.79 -17.85 -15.85
C ASP A 164 14.30 -17.32 -14.52
N TRP A 165 14.14 -16.01 -14.31
CA TRP A 165 14.41 -15.36 -13.03
C TRP A 165 13.59 -16.01 -11.90
N ALA A 166 12.28 -16.20 -12.09
CA ALA A 166 11.42 -16.86 -11.10
C ALA A 166 11.84 -18.32 -10.82
N ARG A 167 12.34 -19.05 -11.83
CA ARG A 167 12.88 -20.40 -11.63
C ARG A 167 14.19 -20.39 -10.84
N SER A 168 15.03 -19.37 -10.98
CA SER A 168 16.25 -19.23 -10.19
C SER A 168 16.01 -18.69 -8.77
N HIS A 169 14.97 -17.87 -8.56
CA HIS A 169 14.70 -17.23 -7.28
C HIS A 169 14.25 -18.25 -6.21
N PRO A 170 14.75 -18.23 -4.95
CA PRO A 170 14.44 -19.27 -3.97
C PRO A 170 12.95 -19.45 -3.67
N VAL A 171 12.20 -18.35 -3.60
CA VAL A 171 10.76 -18.34 -3.35
C VAL A 171 9.99 -18.47 -4.66
N LYS A 172 9.06 -19.43 -4.72
CA LYS A 172 8.25 -19.76 -5.91
C LYS A 172 6.83 -19.23 -5.84
N GLY A 173 6.37 -18.89 -4.65
CA GLY A 173 5.07 -18.27 -4.42
C GLY A 173 4.87 -17.89 -2.96
N TYR A 174 3.73 -17.29 -2.67
CA TYR A 174 3.31 -16.93 -1.33
C TYR A 174 1.89 -17.40 -1.12
N VAL A 175 1.58 -17.88 0.08
CA VAL A 175 0.21 -18.15 0.51
C VAL A 175 -0.17 -17.15 1.60
N VAL A 176 -1.35 -16.54 1.51
CA VAL A 176 -1.86 -15.55 2.47
C VAL A 176 -3.20 -16.02 3.00
N SER A 177 -3.34 -16.02 4.32
CA SER A 177 -4.57 -16.42 5.01
C SER A 177 -5.65 -15.34 4.93
N LEU A 178 -6.89 -15.79 4.79
CA LEU A 178 -8.11 -14.99 4.93
C LEU A 178 -8.82 -15.24 6.27
N GLU A 179 -8.40 -16.25 7.05
CA GLU A 179 -9.03 -16.59 8.33
C GLU A 179 -8.91 -15.42 9.33
N GLU A 180 -7.69 -14.91 9.48
CA GLU A 180 -7.35 -13.78 10.34
C GLU A 180 -7.04 -12.54 9.50
N GLY A 181 -7.64 -11.40 9.83
CA GLY A 181 -7.38 -10.16 9.12
C GLY A 181 -7.90 -10.13 7.67
N ARG A 182 -8.95 -10.91 7.35
CA ARG A 182 -9.59 -11.04 6.02
C ARG A 182 -9.60 -9.77 5.18
N THR A 183 -10.15 -8.68 5.72
CA THR A 183 -10.24 -7.39 5.02
C THR A 183 -8.86 -6.87 4.57
N ARG A 184 -7.84 -6.99 5.42
CA ARG A 184 -6.46 -6.53 5.09
C ARG A 184 -5.83 -7.43 4.04
N ALA A 185 -6.05 -8.74 4.12
CA ALA A 185 -5.62 -9.69 3.10
C ALA A 185 -6.30 -9.44 1.75
N GLN A 186 -7.57 -9.08 1.73
CA GLN A 186 -8.29 -8.68 0.52
C GLN A 186 -7.79 -7.37 -0.07
N MET A 187 -7.54 -6.36 0.77
CA MET A 187 -6.96 -5.10 0.32
C MET A 187 -5.55 -5.31 -0.26
N LEU A 188 -4.74 -6.21 0.32
CA LEU A 188 -3.47 -6.62 -0.26
C LEU A 188 -3.67 -7.30 -1.62
N ALA A 189 -4.59 -8.27 -1.74
CA ALA A 189 -4.87 -8.93 -3.01
C ALA A 189 -5.34 -7.93 -4.09
N ALA A 190 -6.20 -6.98 -3.73
CA ALA A 190 -6.66 -5.92 -4.63
C ALA A 190 -5.49 -5.01 -5.08
N LEU A 191 -4.58 -4.66 -4.17
CA LEU A 191 -3.38 -3.91 -4.50
C LEU A 191 -2.47 -4.68 -5.47
N LEU A 192 -2.25 -5.97 -5.23
CA LEU A 192 -1.48 -6.83 -6.14
C LEU A 192 -2.13 -6.89 -7.53
N GLN A 193 -3.46 -7.04 -7.60
CA GLN A 193 -4.21 -7.03 -8.87
C GLN A 193 -4.09 -5.70 -9.61
N ALA A 194 -4.09 -4.57 -8.89
CA ALA A 194 -3.89 -3.24 -9.49
C ALA A 194 -2.52 -3.12 -10.18
N HIS A 195 -1.51 -3.84 -9.67
CA HIS A 195 -0.17 -3.97 -10.27
C HIS A 195 -0.04 -5.09 -11.31
N ARG A 196 -1.17 -5.63 -11.79
CA ARG A 196 -1.25 -6.72 -12.78
C ARG A 196 -0.63 -8.04 -12.30
N ILE A 197 -0.64 -8.29 -11.00
CA ILE A 197 -0.26 -9.58 -10.42
C ILE A 197 -1.51 -10.46 -10.32
N ARG A 198 -1.45 -11.69 -10.83
CA ARG A 198 -2.53 -12.66 -10.64
C ARG A 198 -2.45 -13.25 -9.25
N VAL A 199 -3.61 -13.28 -8.60
CA VAL A 199 -3.84 -13.91 -7.31
C VAL A 199 -4.80 -15.07 -7.54
N HIS A 200 -4.50 -16.23 -6.98
CA HIS A 200 -5.28 -17.45 -7.13
C HIS A 200 -5.95 -17.83 -5.83
N ALA A 201 -7.16 -18.37 -5.86
CA ALA A 201 -7.70 -19.08 -4.70
C ALA A 201 -6.76 -20.24 -4.32
N LEU A 202 -6.67 -20.58 -3.03
CA LEU A 202 -6.00 -21.80 -2.62
C LEU A 202 -6.87 -23.01 -2.97
N GLY A 203 -6.38 -23.88 -3.86
CA GLY A 203 -7.13 -25.01 -4.41
C GLY A 203 -7.15 -26.27 -3.54
N ARG A 204 -6.23 -26.39 -2.59
CA ARG A 204 -6.17 -27.46 -1.59
C ARG A 204 -5.44 -26.99 -0.34
N ASP A 205 -5.73 -27.61 0.79
CA ASP A 205 -5.03 -27.31 2.04
C ASP A 205 -3.51 -27.42 1.88
N LEU A 206 -2.78 -26.47 2.47
CA LEU A 206 -1.32 -26.46 2.54
C LEU A 206 -0.87 -26.38 3.99
N GLU A 207 0.24 -27.04 4.28
CA GLU A 207 0.96 -26.86 5.53
C GLU A 207 2.36 -26.36 5.22
N VAL A 208 2.69 -25.18 5.75
CA VAL A 208 3.95 -24.49 5.51
C VAL A 208 4.46 -23.99 6.85
N GLU A 209 5.67 -24.38 7.25
CA GLU A 209 6.29 -23.97 8.53
C GLU A 209 5.40 -24.23 9.76
N GLY A 210 4.68 -25.37 9.78
CA GLY A 210 3.77 -25.73 10.87
C GLY A 210 2.46 -24.92 10.92
N ARG A 211 2.19 -24.09 9.91
CA ARG A 211 0.93 -23.36 9.75
C ARG A 211 0.10 -24.00 8.65
N ARG A 212 -1.18 -24.23 8.94
CA ARG A 212 -2.16 -24.75 7.99
C ARG A 212 -2.92 -23.61 7.32
N PHE A 213 -2.95 -23.64 5.99
CA PHE A 213 -3.77 -22.76 5.15
C PHE A 213 -4.85 -23.63 4.51
N ARG A 214 -6.13 -23.31 4.74
CA ARG A 214 -7.25 -24.10 4.23
C ARG A 214 -7.71 -23.59 2.87
N ALA A 215 -8.08 -24.51 1.99
CA ALA A 215 -8.73 -24.15 0.73
C ALA A 215 -10.00 -23.33 1.01
N GLY A 216 -10.21 -22.26 0.24
CA GLY A 216 -11.31 -21.30 0.46
C GLY A 216 -11.02 -20.21 1.52
N GLU A 217 -10.04 -20.42 2.40
CA GLU A 217 -9.65 -19.47 3.46
C GLU A 217 -8.24 -18.91 3.26
N ALA A 218 -7.71 -19.01 2.05
CA ALA A 218 -6.42 -18.45 1.67
C ALA A 218 -6.34 -18.21 0.16
N TYR A 219 -5.38 -17.37 -0.24
CA TYR A 219 -5.01 -17.20 -1.64
C TYR A 219 -3.51 -17.44 -1.85
N VAL A 220 -3.14 -17.72 -3.10
CA VAL A 220 -1.77 -17.99 -3.52
C VAL A 220 -1.34 -16.98 -4.59
N VAL A 221 -0.13 -16.45 -4.44
CA VAL A 221 0.52 -15.55 -5.40
C VAL A 221 1.77 -16.26 -5.94
N PRO A 222 1.72 -16.86 -7.14
CA PRO A 222 2.91 -17.47 -7.74
C PRO A 222 3.89 -16.38 -8.19
N VAL A 223 5.20 -16.59 -7.99
CA VAL A 223 6.25 -15.66 -8.45
C VAL A 223 6.42 -15.73 -9.97
N ALA A 224 6.18 -16.88 -10.59
CA ALA A 224 6.32 -17.12 -12.03
C ALA A 224 5.26 -16.38 -12.87
N GLN A 225 5.40 -15.06 -12.98
CA GLN A 225 4.55 -14.15 -13.74
C GLN A 225 5.42 -13.06 -14.40
N ALA A 226 4.84 -12.27 -15.30
CA ALA A 226 5.53 -11.14 -15.92
C ALA A 226 6.12 -10.14 -14.90
N GLN A 227 5.52 -10.06 -13.71
CA GLN A 227 5.93 -9.17 -12.61
C GLN A 227 6.87 -9.84 -11.59
N ALA A 228 7.58 -10.92 -11.94
CA ALA A 228 8.30 -11.77 -10.96
C ALA A 228 9.19 -10.99 -9.97
N ARG A 229 10.03 -10.09 -10.47
CA ARG A 229 10.91 -9.24 -9.66
C ARG A 229 10.13 -8.30 -8.74
N PHE A 230 9.05 -7.72 -9.26
CA PHE A 230 8.18 -6.83 -8.49
C PHE A 230 7.43 -7.60 -7.39
N ILE A 231 6.91 -8.79 -7.70
CA ILE A 231 6.26 -9.67 -6.71
C ILE A 231 7.24 -9.96 -5.55
N ALA A 232 8.45 -10.42 -5.85
CA ALA A 232 9.45 -10.67 -4.82
C ALA A 232 9.75 -9.41 -4.00
N SER A 233 9.94 -8.26 -4.68
CA SER A 233 10.22 -7.01 -4.00
C SER A 233 9.17 -6.55 -3.00
N VAL A 234 7.89 -6.85 -3.26
CA VAL A 234 6.78 -6.37 -2.41
C VAL A 234 6.34 -7.40 -1.39
N MET A 235 6.66 -8.68 -1.60
CA MET A 235 6.26 -9.79 -0.73
C MET A 235 7.35 -10.19 0.27
N GLU A 236 8.63 -9.96 -0.05
CA GLU A 236 9.77 -10.41 0.76
C GLU A 236 10.34 -9.29 1.66
N PRO A 237 10.85 -9.63 2.85
CA PRO A 237 11.67 -8.72 3.64
C PRO A 237 13.07 -8.59 3.03
N MET A 238 13.51 -7.35 2.79
CA MET A 238 14.91 -7.06 2.48
C MET A 238 15.66 -6.75 3.78
N THR A 239 16.60 -7.62 4.16
CA THR A 239 17.38 -7.48 5.40
C THR A 239 18.88 -7.28 5.17
N GLU A 240 19.35 -7.44 3.94
CA GLU A 240 20.74 -7.27 3.55
C GLU A 240 20.90 -6.04 2.66
N PHE A 241 21.89 -5.21 3.00
CA PHE A 241 22.11 -3.93 2.33
C PHE A 241 23.60 -3.69 2.16
N ARG A 242 23.97 -3.12 1.01
CA ARG A 242 25.37 -2.79 0.69
C ARG A 242 25.86 -1.54 1.43
N ASP A 243 24.96 -0.61 1.70
CA ASP A 243 25.17 0.62 2.48
C ASP A 243 24.14 0.65 3.62
N SER A 244 24.54 1.13 4.80
CA SER A 244 23.64 1.29 5.95
C SER A 244 22.85 2.61 5.91
N ILE A 245 23.14 3.47 4.94
CA ILE A 245 22.47 4.76 4.76
C ILE A 245 21.39 4.64 3.67
N PHE A 246 20.19 5.11 4.01
CA PHE A 246 19.07 5.29 3.08
C PHE A 246 18.69 6.75 3.00
N TYR A 247 18.19 7.18 1.85
CA TYR A 247 17.62 8.52 1.69
C TYR A 247 16.22 8.63 2.32
N ASP A 248 15.36 7.61 2.18
CA ASP A 248 13.92 7.75 2.51
C ASP A 248 13.30 6.52 3.20
N VAL A 249 13.13 5.40 2.49
CA VAL A 249 12.33 4.26 2.97
C VAL A 249 13.15 2.97 2.94
N SER A 250 13.26 2.30 4.09
CA SER A 250 14.01 1.06 4.25
C SER A 250 13.13 -0.19 4.41
N THR A 251 11.80 -0.06 4.50
CA THR A 251 10.87 -1.20 4.58
C THR A 251 9.55 -0.92 3.87
N TRP A 252 9.06 -1.89 3.10
CA TRP A 252 7.81 -1.79 2.35
C TRP A 252 7.16 -3.16 2.08
N THR A 253 7.60 -4.21 2.77
CA THR A 253 7.07 -5.57 2.60
C THR A 253 5.57 -5.58 2.90
N LEU A 254 4.77 -5.71 1.84
CA LEU A 254 3.33 -5.47 1.88
C LEU A 254 2.61 -6.45 2.83
N PRO A 255 2.92 -7.76 2.88
CA PRO A 255 2.29 -8.64 3.86
C PRO A 255 2.46 -8.16 5.30
N LEU A 256 3.64 -7.62 5.65
CA LEU A 256 3.92 -7.08 6.98
C LEU A 256 3.19 -5.75 7.19
N ALA A 257 3.20 -4.84 6.21
CA ALA A 257 2.52 -3.56 6.28
C ALA A 257 0.99 -3.69 6.42
N TYR A 258 0.40 -4.69 5.76
CA TYR A 258 -1.01 -5.05 5.90
C TYR A 258 -1.31 -5.89 7.15
N GLY A 259 -0.29 -6.34 7.89
CA GLY A 259 -0.47 -7.17 9.09
C GLY A 259 -1.28 -8.44 8.79
N VAL A 260 -0.90 -9.17 7.73
CA VAL A 260 -1.54 -10.41 7.31
C VAL A 260 -0.66 -11.63 7.60
N HIS A 261 -1.30 -12.76 7.83
CA HIS A 261 -0.60 -14.03 8.00
C HIS A 261 -0.30 -14.63 6.62
N TYR A 262 0.98 -14.81 6.34
CA TYR A 262 1.46 -15.36 5.08
C TYR A 262 2.62 -16.34 5.31
N ALA A 263 2.96 -17.10 4.27
CA ALA A 263 4.14 -17.94 4.22
C ALA A 263 4.73 -17.99 2.81
N GLU A 264 6.04 -18.16 2.73
CA GLU A 264 6.79 -18.35 1.49
C GLU A 264 6.76 -19.82 1.04
N LEU A 265 6.63 -20.04 -0.26
CA LEU A 265 6.60 -21.37 -0.86
C LEU A 265 7.91 -21.59 -1.62
N SER A 266 8.79 -22.44 -1.10
CA SER A 266 10.07 -22.79 -1.75
C SER A 266 9.92 -23.74 -2.94
N ARG A 267 8.74 -24.35 -3.11
CA ARG A 267 8.39 -25.23 -4.22
C ARG A 267 7.32 -24.58 -5.08
N ASP A 268 7.29 -24.95 -6.36
CA ASP A 268 6.27 -24.50 -7.31
C ASP A 268 4.85 -24.77 -6.75
N PRO A 269 4.02 -23.72 -6.57
CA PRO A 269 2.67 -23.86 -6.05
C PRO A 269 1.68 -24.46 -7.05
N GLY A 270 2.08 -24.80 -8.28
CA GLY A 270 1.18 -25.20 -9.38
C GLY A 270 0.07 -26.18 -8.99
N GLY A 271 0.38 -27.22 -8.20
CA GLY A 271 -0.61 -28.20 -7.73
C GLY A 271 -1.58 -27.72 -6.64
N ALA A 272 -1.38 -26.52 -6.11
CA ALA A 272 -2.23 -25.87 -5.10
C ALA A 272 -2.94 -24.62 -5.63
N LEU A 273 -2.68 -24.21 -6.88
CA LEU A 273 -3.37 -23.08 -7.51
C LEU A 273 -4.82 -23.46 -7.84
N GLY A 274 -5.75 -22.74 -7.24
CA GLY A 274 -7.14 -22.69 -7.68
C GLY A 274 -7.35 -21.70 -8.83
N PRO A 275 -8.62 -21.36 -9.15
CA PRO A 275 -8.92 -20.34 -10.15
C PRO A 275 -8.29 -18.99 -9.80
N VAL A 276 -7.95 -18.21 -10.82
CA VAL A 276 -7.57 -16.81 -10.66
C VAL A 276 -8.75 -16.06 -10.05
N LEU A 277 -8.50 -15.27 -9.01
CA LEU A 277 -9.53 -14.46 -8.38
C LEU A 277 -10.03 -13.37 -9.33
N PRO A 278 -11.34 -13.07 -9.35
CA PRO A 278 -11.86 -11.84 -9.97
C PRO A 278 -11.33 -10.60 -9.23
N PRO A 279 -11.60 -9.37 -9.69
CA PRO A 279 -11.29 -8.15 -8.93
C PRO A 279 -11.76 -8.29 -7.47
N VAL A 280 -10.81 -8.21 -6.54
CA VAL A 280 -11.05 -8.44 -5.12
C VAL A 280 -11.59 -7.17 -4.50
N GLU A 281 -12.76 -7.28 -3.88
CA GLU A 281 -13.34 -6.27 -3.01
C GLU A 281 -13.45 -6.84 -1.59
N PRO A 282 -13.39 -6.00 -0.55
CA PRO A 282 -13.64 -6.44 0.81
C PRO A 282 -14.99 -7.14 0.96
N ASP A 283 -15.02 -8.23 1.70
CA ASP A 283 -16.24 -8.96 2.06
C ASP A 283 -16.17 -9.45 3.52
N GLY A 284 -17.08 -10.36 3.90
CA GLY A 284 -17.02 -11.04 5.21
C GLY A 284 -17.74 -10.30 6.33
N GLY A 285 -18.58 -9.33 5.96
CA GLY A 285 -19.63 -8.81 6.83
C GLY A 285 -20.66 -9.90 7.11
N GLU A 286 -20.99 -10.09 8.38
CA GLU A 286 -21.91 -11.14 8.81
C GLU A 286 -22.78 -10.64 9.96
N LEU A 287 -24.08 -10.95 9.90
CA LEU A 287 -25.01 -10.74 11.00
C LEU A 287 -25.61 -12.09 11.42
N LEU A 288 -25.19 -12.61 12.57
CA LEU A 288 -25.67 -13.87 13.13
C LEU A 288 -26.75 -13.62 14.20
N GLY A 289 -27.81 -14.44 14.20
CA GLY A 289 -28.92 -14.32 15.13
C GLY A 289 -30.05 -13.37 14.71
N GLY A 290 -29.90 -12.66 13.58
CA GLY A 290 -30.95 -11.82 13.00
C GLY A 290 -31.18 -10.52 13.77
N THR A 291 -32.45 -10.18 14.01
CA THR A 291 -32.84 -8.97 14.74
C THR A 291 -32.78 -9.22 16.24
N ALA A 292 -31.84 -8.57 16.93
CA ALA A 292 -31.71 -8.68 18.38
C ALA A 292 -32.88 -8.03 19.12
N SER A 293 -33.35 -8.67 20.19
CA SER A 293 -34.29 -8.04 21.13
C SER A 293 -33.60 -7.35 22.31
N TYR A 294 -32.35 -7.70 22.63
CA TYR A 294 -31.61 -7.12 23.76
C TYR A 294 -30.41 -6.28 23.33
N ALA A 295 -29.45 -6.88 22.61
CA ALA A 295 -28.24 -6.19 22.17
C ALA A 295 -27.60 -6.82 20.93
N TYR A 296 -26.82 -6.03 20.21
CA TYR A 296 -25.85 -6.53 19.25
C TYR A 296 -24.45 -6.52 19.85
N LEU A 297 -23.62 -7.46 19.43
CA LEU A 297 -22.24 -7.65 19.86
C LEU A 297 -21.33 -7.55 18.64
N LEU A 298 -20.44 -6.57 18.64
CA LEU A 298 -19.47 -6.29 17.58
C LEU A 298 -18.06 -6.58 18.12
N PRO A 299 -17.45 -7.75 17.82
CA PRO A 299 -16.06 -7.99 18.19
C PRO A 299 -15.12 -7.03 17.47
N TRP A 300 -13.97 -6.76 18.09
CA TRP A 300 -12.97 -5.83 17.57
C TRP A 300 -11.90 -6.50 16.70
N ASP A 301 -12.33 -7.41 15.83
CA ASP A 301 -11.45 -8.32 15.07
C ASP A 301 -11.42 -8.06 13.55
N ARG A 302 -12.25 -7.14 13.07
CA ARG A 302 -12.28 -6.69 11.67
C ARG A 302 -11.69 -5.29 11.52
N TYR A 303 -11.02 -5.05 10.39
CA TYR A 303 -10.24 -3.84 10.15
C TYR A 303 -11.08 -2.55 10.25
N PHE A 304 -12.31 -2.56 9.74
CA PHE A 304 -13.20 -1.39 9.78
C PHE A 304 -14.12 -1.35 11.02
N ALA A 305 -13.85 -2.13 12.07
CA ALA A 305 -14.59 -2.02 13.34
C ALA A 305 -14.62 -0.57 13.91
N PRO A 306 -13.53 0.23 13.84
CA PRO A 306 -13.58 1.65 14.21
C PRO A 306 -14.56 2.46 13.36
N ARG A 307 -14.62 2.20 12.05
CA ARG A 307 -15.53 2.90 11.11
C ARG A 307 -16.99 2.51 11.35
N ALA A 308 -17.24 1.22 11.61
CA ALA A 308 -18.55 0.70 12.00
C ALA A 308 -19.05 1.33 13.31
N LEU A 309 -18.19 1.37 14.35
CA LEU A 309 -18.52 2.04 15.62
C LEU A 309 -18.87 3.51 15.39
N ARG A 310 -18.05 4.23 14.61
CA ARG A 310 -18.29 5.64 14.33
C ARG A 310 -19.61 5.86 13.58
N ARG A 311 -19.93 5.00 12.60
CA ARG A 311 -21.21 5.02 11.87
C ARG A 311 -22.40 4.87 12.83
N LEU A 312 -22.31 3.96 13.78
CA LEU A 312 -23.34 3.77 14.81
C LEU A 312 -23.47 5.02 15.70
N GLN A 313 -22.35 5.59 16.13
CA GLN A 313 -22.35 6.81 16.96
C GLN A 313 -22.92 8.03 16.21
N ASP A 314 -22.64 8.18 14.92
CA ASP A 314 -23.21 9.24 14.07
C ASP A 314 -24.73 9.08 13.90
N ALA A 315 -25.25 7.85 13.98
CA ALA A 315 -26.68 7.57 14.05
C ALA A 315 -27.29 7.76 15.46
N GLY A 316 -26.54 8.32 16.42
CA GLY A 316 -26.98 8.57 17.79
C GLY A 316 -26.99 7.32 18.70
N VAL A 317 -26.46 6.19 18.22
CA VAL A 317 -26.42 4.94 18.96
C VAL A 317 -25.32 4.98 20.00
N ARG A 318 -25.65 4.71 21.26
CA ARG A 318 -24.65 4.54 22.31
C ARG A 318 -24.16 3.10 22.32
N ALA A 319 -22.85 2.95 22.40
CA ALA A 319 -22.18 1.67 22.46
C ALA A 319 -21.36 1.56 23.76
N ARG A 320 -21.12 0.34 24.21
CA ARG A 320 -20.34 0.05 25.41
C ARG A 320 -19.17 -0.86 25.06
N LEU A 321 -18.03 -0.71 25.74
CA LEU A 321 -16.84 -1.52 25.51
C LEU A 321 -16.68 -2.58 26.59
N MET A 322 -16.48 -3.83 26.16
CA MET A 322 -16.06 -4.91 27.05
C MET A 322 -14.55 -4.96 27.18
N THR A 323 -14.02 -4.85 28.39
CA THR A 323 -12.58 -4.92 28.67
C THR A 323 -12.09 -6.35 28.98
N GLU A 324 -13.02 -7.28 29.24
CA GLU A 324 -12.76 -8.69 29.53
C GLU A 324 -13.49 -9.63 28.56
N PRO A 325 -12.98 -10.85 28.31
CA PRO A 325 -13.68 -11.85 27.50
C PRO A 325 -14.98 -12.30 28.18
N ILE A 326 -15.97 -12.69 27.36
CA ILE A 326 -17.24 -13.26 27.81
C ILE A 326 -17.72 -14.38 26.89
N ALA A 327 -18.65 -15.18 27.40
CA ALA A 327 -19.52 -16.00 26.58
C ALA A 327 -20.89 -15.34 26.50
N ALA A 328 -21.43 -15.13 25.30
CA ALA A 328 -22.80 -14.64 25.08
C ALA A 328 -23.68 -15.72 24.45
N ARG A 329 -25.00 -15.63 24.62
CA ARG A 329 -25.92 -16.51 23.88
C ARG A 329 -26.28 -15.88 22.54
N VAL A 330 -25.93 -16.57 21.45
CA VAL A 330 -26.23 -16.14 20.07
C VAL A 330 -26.89 -17.31 19.36
N ALA A 331 -28.05 -17.07 18.75
CA ALA A 331 -28.84 -18.12 18.07
C ALA A 331 -29.03 -19.41 18.90
N GLY A 332 -29.18 -19.26 20.23
CA GLY A 332 -29.37 -20.38 21.16
C GLY A 332 -28.09 -21.07 21.66
N ALA A 333 -26.93 -20.79 21.08
CA ALA A 333 -25.65 -21.37 21.47
C ALA A 333 -24.75 -20.37 22.23
N PRO A 334 -23.87 -20.82 23.14
CA PRO A 334 -22.82 -19.98 23.70
C PRO A 334 -21.78 -19.65 22.62
N LEU A 335 -21.38 -18.37 22.56
CA LEU A 335 -20.33 -17.86 21.71
C LEU A 335 -19.31 -17.10 22.56
N GLU A 336 -18.05 -17.51 22.49
CA GLU A 336 -16.94 -16.82 23.13
C GLU A 336 -16.59 -15.54 22.35
N LEU A 337 -16.43 -14.45 23.09
CA LEU A 337 -16.11 -13.13 22.57
C LEU A 337 -14.91 -12.56 23.33
N GLY A 338 -13.95 -12.04 22.56
CA GLY A 338 -12.72 -11.50 23.10
C GLY A 338 -12.87 -10.13 23.75
N ARG A 339 -11.78 -9.67 24.37
CA ARG A 339 -11.63 -8.30 24.86
C ARG A 339 -11.82 -7.30 23.71
N GLY A 340 -12.39 -6.15 24.02
CA GLY A 340 -12.65 -5.09 23.04
C GLY A 340 -14.00 -5.22 22.34
N THR A 341 -14.77 -6.28 22.61
CA THR A 341 -16.11 -6.43 22.03
C THR A 341 -16.99 -5.24 22.40
N VAL A 342 -17.63 -4.65 21.41
CA VAL A 342 -18.55 -3.53 21.55
C VAL A 342 -19.97 -4.05 21.69
N ILE A 343 -20.65 -3.65 22.76
CA ILE A 343 -22.05 -3.94 23.02
C ILE A 343 -22.90 -2.77 22.52
N ILE A 344 -23.93 -3.07 21.74
CA ILE A 344 -24.91 -2.10 21.25
C ILE A 344 -26.29 -2.49 21.79
N PRO A 345 -26.74 -1.92 22.92
CA PRO A 345 -28.08 -2.18 23.45
C PRO A 345 -29.16 -1.75 22.46
N VAL A 346 -30.23 -2.54 22.30
CA VAL A 346 -31.36 -2.20 21.43
C VAL A 346 -32.27 -1.17 22.10
N ALA A 347 -32.55 -1.37 23.40
CA ALA A 347 -33.35 -0.42 24.17
C ALA A 347 -32.47 0.71 24.72
N GLN A 348 -32.60 1.90 24.14
CA GLN A 348 -31.82 3.09 24.48
C GLN A 348 -32.73 4.32 24.61
N PRO A 349 -32.72 5.04 25.74
CA PRO A 349 -33.56 6.24 25.91
C PRO A 349 -33.33 7.28 24.79
N GLY A 350 -34.36 7.60 24.01
CA GLY A 350 -34.28 8.59 22.94
C GLY A 350 -33.67 8.12 21.62
N VAL A 351 -33.49 6.80 21.43
CA VAL A 351 -33.06 6.21 20.16
C VAL A 351 -34.08 5.16 19.74
N ASP A 352 -34.53 5.24 18.49
CA ASP A 352 -35.45 4.26 17.91
C ASP A 352 -34.74 2.90 17.69
N PRO A 353 -35.24 1.78 18.25
CA PRO A 353 -34.70 0.45 17.99
C PRO A 353 -34.57 0.10 16.51
N ASP A 354 -35.51 0.53 15.67
CA ASP A 354 -35.48 0.25 14.23
C ASP A 354 -34.32 0.97 13.54
N ALA A 355 -33.97 2.18 14.01
CA ALA A 355 -32.79 2.91 13.54
C ALA A 355 -31.49 2.17 13.93
N ILE A 356 -31.42 1.57 15.12
CA ILE A 356 -30.27 0.74 15.54
C ILE A 356 -30.15 -0.48 14.63
N HIS A 357 -31.26 -1.17 14.35
CA HIS A 357 -31.27 -2.33 13.46
C HIS A 357 -30.82 -1.97 12.04
N ALA A 358 -31.26 -0.82 11.52
CA ALA A 358 -30.83 -0.31 10.22
C ALA A 358 -29.33 0.01 10.21
N ALA A 359 -28.83 0.74 11.21
CA ALA A 359 -27.42 1.13 11.28
C ALA A 359 -26.48 -0.09 11.44
N ILE A 360 -26.90 -1.13 12.15
CA ILE A 360 -26.17 -2.40 12.26
C ILE A 360 -26.07 -3.10 10.90
N ARG A 361 -27.19 -3.21 10.17
CA ARG A 361 -27.18 -3.81 8.82
C ARG A 361 -26.27 -3.04 7.88
N GLU A 362 -26.33 -1.71 7.92
CA GLU A 362 -25.45 -0.86 7.12
C GLU A 362 -23.98 -1.05 7.50
N ALA A 363 -23.64 -1.11 8.78
CA ALA A 363 -22.27 -1.35 9.24
C ALA A 363 -21.76 -2.72 8.78
N VAL A 364 -22.57 -3.78 8.90
CA VAL A 364 -22.21 -5.12 8.42
C VAL A 364 -21.94 -5.11 6.91
N GLU A 365 -22.80 -4.48 6.12
CA GLU A 365 -22.68 -4.43 4.67
C GLU A 365 -21.49 -3.57 4.19
N ARG A 366 -21.34 -2.36 4.73
CA ARG A 366 -20.37 -1.37 4.23
C ARG A 366 -19.01 -1.45 4.90
N ASP A 367 -18.96 -1.94 6.13
CA ASP A 367 -17.74 -2.02 6.94
C ASP A 367 -17.26 -3.46 7.12
N HIS A 368 -17.97 -4.44 6.57
CA HIS A 368 -17.55 -5.85 6.53
C HIS A 368 -17.21 -6.40 7.93
N VAL A 369 -17.95 -5.94 8.94
CA VAL A 369 -17.81 -6.36 10.32
C VAL A 369 -18.72 -7.55 10.61
N ARG A 370 -18.31 -8.38 11.57
CA ARG A 370 -19.17 -9.42 12.13
C ARG A 370 -19.94 -8.86 13.31
N VAL A 371 -21.24 -9.11 13.34
CA VAL A 371 -22.13 -8.70 14.42
C VAL A 371 -22.99 -9.88 14.83
N TYR A 372 -23.21 -10.03 16.14
CA TYR A 372 -24.01 -11.10 16.71
C TYR A 372 -25.17 -10.51 17.49
N ALA A 373 -26.38 -11.00 17.23
CA ALA A 373 -27.58 -10.65 17.98
C ALA A 373 -27.72 -11.54 19.22
N THR A 374 -28.06 -10.92 20.34
CA THR A 374 -28.46 -11.61 21.58
C THR A 374 -29.80 -11.06 22.08
N ASP A 375 -30.59 -11.94 22.67
CA ASP A 375 -31.91 -11.66 23.25
C ASP A 375 -31.86 -11.57 24.78
N THR A 376 -30.67 -11.66 25.37
CA THR A 376 -30.48 -11.56 26.81
C THR A 376 -29.18 -10.89 27.18
N GLY A 377 -29.19 -10.22 28.34
CA GLY A 377 -27.99 -9.69 28.99
C GLY A 377 -27.21 -10.71 29.81
N LEU A 378 -27.81 -11.87 30.09
CA LEU A 378 -27.18 -12.94 30.86
C LEU A 378 -26.14 -13.67 30.03
N THR A 379 -24.94 -13.76 30.59
CA THR A 379 -23.79 -14.41 29.96
C THR A 379 -23.59 -15.82 30.53
N PRO A 380 -23.35 -16.84 29.69
CA PRO A 380 -22.92 -18.16 30.17
C PRO A 380 -21.55 -18.16 30.85
N GLY A 381 -20.74 -17.12 30.67
CA GLY A 381 -19.40 -17.00 31.26
C GLY A 381 -18.87 -15.58 31.18
N GLY A 382 -18.08 -15.19 32.19
CA GLY A 382 -17.61 -13.82 32.36
C GLY A 382 -18.67 -12.92 33.02
N HIS A 383 -18.62 -11.62 32.75
CA HIS A 383 -19.55 -10.64 33.30
C HIS A 383 -20.74 -10.39 32.36
N ASP A 384 -21.93 -10.17 32.93
CA ASP A 384 -23.12 -9.85 32.16
C ASP A 384 -22.99 -8.54 31.35
N LEU A 385 -23.71 -8.46 30.22
CA LEU A 385 -23.62 -7.35 29.25
C LEU A 385 -24.00 -5.98 29.85
N GLY A 386 -24.78 -6.00 30.93
CA GLY A 386 -25.19 -4.82 31.67
C GLY A 386 -24.13 -4.30 32.66
N SER A 387 -23.08 -5.08 32.95
CA SER A 387 -22.10 -4.82 34.00
C SER A 387 -21.53 -3.40 33.97
N PRO A 388 -21.27 -2.77 35.14
CA PRO A 388 -20.59 -1.47 35.20
C PRO A 388 -19.16 -1.50 34.66
N SER A 389 -18.56 -2.69 34.50
CA SER A 389 -17.26 -2.85 33.83
C SER A 389 -17.30 -2.54 32.33
N ALA A 390 -18.48 -2.52 31.72
CA ALA A 390 -18.68 -2.11 30.33
C ALA A 390 -18.89 -0.59 30.24
N ALA A 391 -17.82 0.15 30.01
CA ALA A 391 -17.85 1.61 29.90
C ALA A 391 -18.59 2.06 28.62
N VAL A 392 -19.36 3.16 28.71
CA VAL A 392 -19.97 3.79 27.53
C VAL A 392 -18.87 4.46 26.69
N LEU A 393 -18.92 4.26 25.39
CA LEU A 393 -17.98 4.85 24.43
C LEU A 393 -18.49 6.19 23.93
N GLU A 394 -17.82 7.26 24.35
CA GLU A 394 -18.06 8.61 23.83
C GLU A 394 -17.50 8.76 22.41
N PRO A 395 -18.21 9.43 21.49
CA PRO A 395 -17.70 9.68 20.15
C PRO A 395 -16.49 10.64 20.20
N PRO A 396 -15.37 10.31 19.53
CA PRO A 396 -14.22 11.19 19.50
C PRO A 396 -14.52 12.48 18.73
N ARG A 397 -14.13 13.62 19.29
CA ARG A 397 -14.13 14.93 18.61
C ARG A 397 -12.69 15.34 18.35
N ILE A 398 -12.32 15.37 17.08
CA ILE A 398 -10.94 15.63 16.63
C ILE A 398 -10.86 17.07 16.13
N ALA A 399 -9.88 17.83 16.62
CA ALA A 399 -9.53 19.15 16.09
C ALA A 399 -8.17 19.05 15.40
N LEU A 400 -8.07 19.51 14.14
CA LEU A 400 -6.82 19.60 13.41
C LEU A 400 -6.45 21.08 13.21
N LEU A 401 -5.22 21.45 13.57
CA LEU A 401 -4.67 22.79 13.34
C LEU A 401 -3.88 22.80 12.04
N THR A 402 -4.22 23.72 11.14
CA THR A 402 -3.60 23.89 9.82
C THR A 402 -3.31 25.35 9.52
N GLY A 403 -2.44 25.64 8.55
CA GLY A 403 -2.13 27.00 8.10
C GLY A 403 -0.71 27.42 8.43
N ASP A 404 -0.48 28.72 8.54
CA ASP A 404 0.85 29.29 8.77
C ASP A 404 1.49 28.74 10.05
N GLY A 405 2.76 28.31 9.94
CA GLY A 405 3.50 27.68 11.03
C GLY A 405 3.22 26.19 11.21
N ALA A 406 2.20 25.62 10.55
CA ALA A 406 1.98 24.18 10.53
C ALA A 406 2.69 23.53 9.33
N SER A 407 3.25 22.34 9.55
CA SER A 407 3.80 21.53 8.46
C SER A 407 2.65 20.99 7.60
N SER A 408 2.67 21.28 6.29
CA SER A 408 1.71 20.72 5.34
C SER A 408 1.78 19.18 5.29
N TYR A 409 2.97 18.60 5.47
CA TYR A 409 3.14 17.15 5.57
C TYR A 409 2.44 16.58 6.81
N GLY A 410 2.59 17.24 7.97
CA GLY A 410 1.95 16.81 9.21
C GLY A 410 0.44 16.92 9.14
N ALA A 411 -0.08 18.09 8.73
CA ALA A 411 -1.50 18.32 8.58
C ALA A 411 -2.13 17.34 7.56
N GLY A 412 -1.48 17.14 6.41
CA GLY A 412 -1.96 16.22 5.39
C GLY A 412 -1.99 14.77 5.86
N ALA A 413 -0.92 14.30 6.52
CA ALA A 413 -0.89 12.95 7.08
C ALA A 413 -2.02 12.75 8.10
N THR A 414 -2.17 13.64 9.07
CA THR A 414 -3.21 13.52 10.11
C THR A 414 -4.63 13.66 9.54
N TRP A 415 -4.83 14.43 8.48
CA TRP A 415 -6.16 14.54 7.84
C TRP A 415 -6.60 13.24 7.15
N HIS A 416 -5.67 12.46 6.63
CA HIS A 416 -5.93 11.24 5.88
C HIS A 416 -5.77 9.94 6.69
N THR A 417 -5.29 10.02 7.93
CA THR A 417 -5.16 8.89 8.86
C THR A 417 -6.28 8.95 9.88
#